data_AF-A0A7C3M7F2-F1
#
_entry.id   AF-A0A7C3M7F2-F1
#
_cell.length_a   1.000
_cell.length_b   1.000
_cell.length_c   1.000
_cell.angle_alpha   90.00
_cell.angle_beta   90.00
_cell.angle_gamma   90.00
#
_symmetry.space_group_name_H-M   'P 1'
#
loop_
_entity.id
_entity.type
_entity.pdbx_description
1 polymer ?
#
loop_
_entity_poly.entity_id
_entity_poly.type
_entity_poly.pdbx_seq_one_letter_code
_entity_poly.pdbx_strand_id
1 'polypeptide(L)'
;MEGTYTLNISSQHKDKYKIVAVCDPMEDRRERAVKEYGCDAYADYKELIRSKRKDIDLVVNALPSHLLVPVTRDFLRALMFCVISRWQER
;
A
#
# COMPACT_ATOMS: atom_id res chain seq x y z
N MET A 1 -15.75 6.42 -11.68
CA MET A 1 -15.08 7.67 -11.25
C MET A 1 -13.89 7.29 -10.40
N GLU A 2 -12.73 7.79 -10.79
CA GLU A 2 -11.40 7.24 -10.55
C GLU A 2 -10.93 7.42 -9.10
N GLY A 3 -11.03 6.38 -8.28
CA GLY A 3 -10.31 6.28 -7.02
C GLY A 3 -8.86 5.91 -7.27
N THR A 4 -8.08 6.81 -7.86
CA THR A 4 -6.62 6.65 -7.98
C THR A 4 -6.06 6.86 -6.58
N TYR A 5 -5.63 5.77 -5.91
CA TYR A 5 -4.90 5.82 -4.65
C TYR A 5 -3.49 6.37 -4.90
N THR A 6 -3.40 7.63 -5.34
CA THR A 6 -2.13 8.31 -5.45
C THR A 6 -1.70 8.62 -4.02
N LEU A 7 -0.91 7.71 -3.44
CA LEU A 7 -0.02 8.05 -2.32
C LEU A 7 0.91 9.14 -2.83
N ASN A 8 0.44 10.39 -2.74
CA ASN A 8 1.10 11.58 -3.25
C ASN A 8 2.34 11.97 -2.41
N ILE A 9 2.82 11.02 -1.60
CA ILE A 9 4.08 11.08 -0.86
C ILE A 9 5.25 11.20 -1.86
N SER A 10 5.11 10.63 -3.06
CA SER A 10 6.16 10.59 -4.06
C SER A 10 6.40 11.93 -4.78
N SER A 11 5.50 12.91 -4.78
CA SER A 11 5.72 14.14 -5.56
C SER A 11 6.52 15.21 -4.81
N GLN A 12 6.42 15.27 -3.47
CA GLN A 12 7.06 16.33 -2.67
C GLN A 12 8.21 15.85 -1.77
N HIS A 13 8.40 14.53 -1.57
CA HIS A 13 9.43 13.98 -0.67
C HIS A 13 10.10 12.70 -1.23
N LYS A 14 10.48 12.69 -2.51
CA LYS A 14 11.18 11.56 -3.16
C LYS A 14 12.51 11.19 -2.48
N ASP A 15 13.12 12.16 -1.83
CA ASP A 15 14.36 12.03 -1.07
C ASP A 15 14.17 11.30 0.27
N LYS A 16 12.95 11.30 0.83
CA LYS A 16 12.66 10.74 2.15
C LYS A 16 11.93 9.41 2.11
N TYR A 17 11.20 9.14 1.05
CA TYR A 17 10.37 7.94 0.93
C TYR A 17 10.58 7.25 -0.41
N LYS A 18 10.67 5.92 -0.35
CA LYS A 18 10.70 5.05 -1.52
C LYS A 18 9.51 4.10 -1.47
N ILE A 19 8.71 4.06 -2.54
CA ILE A 19 7.68 3.03 -2.69
C ILE A 19 8.37 1.76 -3.13
N VAL A 20 8.38 0.76 -2.27
CA VAL A 20 9.07 -0.52 -2.50
C VAL A 20 8.10 -1.68 -2.79
N ALA A 21 6.81 -1.49 -2.53
CA ALA A 21 5.76 -2.45 -2.82
C ALA A 21 4.41 -1.73 -2.97
N VAL A 22 3.54 -2.29 -3.81
CA VAL A 22 2.11 -1.94 -3.87
C VAL A 22 1.24 -3.19 -3.83
N CYS A 23 0.02 -3.04 -3.31
CA CYS A 23 -0.96 -4.12 -3.29
C CYS A 23 -2.33 -3.59 -3.74
N ASP A 24 -2.85 -4.11 -4.84
CA ASP A 24 -4.20 -3.79 -5.33
C ASP A 24 -4.77 -5.00 -6.09
N PRO A 25 -6.05 -5.37 -5.89
CA PRO A 25 -6.67 -6.46 -6.64
C PRO A 25 -6.74 -6.19 -8.15
N MET A 26 -6.79 -4.92 -8.57
CA MET A 26 -6.89 -4.53 -9.98
C MET A 26 -5.51 -4.51 -10.66
N GLU A 27 -5.38 -5.28 -11.74
CA GLU A 27 -4.12 -5.46 -12.47
C GLU A 27 -3.61 -4.17 -13.13
N ASP A 28 -4.49 -3.38 -13.73
CA ASP A 28 -4.18 -2.10 -14.38
C ASP A 28 -3.53 -1.10 -13.42
N ARG A 29 -3.94 -1.13 -12.13
CA ARG A 29 -3.34 -0.31 -11.08
C ARG A 29 -1.96 -0.81 -10.69
N ARG A 30 -1.78 -2.13 -10.60
CA ARG A 30 -0.48 -2.75 -10.32
C ARG A 30 0.52 -2.41 -11.42
N GLU A 31 0.16 -2.60 -12.68
CA GLU A 31 1.03 -2.30 -13.83
C GLU A 31 1.47 -0.84 -13.85
N ARG A 32 0.53 0.08 -13.60
CA ARG A 32 0.81 1.52 -13.52
C ARG A 32 1.82 1.84 -12.42
N ALA A 33 1.64 1.28 -11.23
CA ALA A 33 2.54 1.50 -10.10
C ALA A 33 3.93 0.90 -10.32
N VAL A 34 4.02 -0.28 -10.95
CA VAL A 34 5.31 -0.87 -11.37
C VAL A 34 6.02 0.07 -12.35
N LYS A 35 5.29 0.61 -13.33
CA LYS A 35 5.85 1.54 -14.32
C LYS A 35 6.26 2.89 -13.73
N GLU A 36 5.48 3.44 -12.81
CA GLU A 36 5.71 4.77 -12.22
C GLU A 36 6.76 4.75 -11.11
N TYR A 37 6.80 3.68 -10.31
CA TYR A 37 7.62 3.60 -9.09
C TYR A 37 8.72 2.54 -9.14
N GLY A 38 8.71 1.61 -10.11
CA GLY A 38 9.71 0.55 -10.23
C GLY A 38 9.72 -0.40 -9.01
N CYS A 39 8.53 -0.68 -8.47
CA CYS A 39 8.35 -1.44 -7.23
C CYS A 39 7.68 -2.80 -7.48
N ASP A 40 7.72 -3.69 -6.48
CA ASP A 40 7.01 -4.97 -6.54
C ASP A 40 5.50 -4.77 -6.40
N ALA A 41 4.70 -5.53 -7.14
CA ALA A 41 3.25 -5.47 -7.05
C ALA A 41 2.65 -6.82 -6.64
N TYR A 42 1.69 -6.76 -5.73
CA TYR A 42 0.98 -7.92 -5.19
C TYR A 42 -0.52 -7.80 -5.43
N ALA A 43 -1.20 -8.92 -5.71
CA ALA A 43 -2.64 -8.94 -5.87
C ALA A 43 -3.37 -9.02 -4.52
N ASP A 44 -2.75 -9.66 -3.53
CA ASP A 44 -3.26 -9.81 -2.16
C ASP A 44 -2.20 -9.40 -1.15
N TYR A 45 -2.59 -8.61 -0.15
CA TYR A 45 -1.70 -8.14 0.91
C TYR A 45 -1.16 -9.29 1.76
N LYS A 46 -1.84 -10.44 1.77
CA LYS A 46 -1.35 -11.65 2.42
C LYS A 46 -0.08 -12.18 1.75
N GLU A 47 0.09 -11.98 0.45
CA GLU A 47 1.34 -12.32 -0.25
C GLU A 47 2.48 -11.45 0.25
N LEU A 48 2.23 -10.14 0.41
CA LEU A 48 3.17 -9.21 1.00
C LEU A 48 3.59 -9.65 2.41
N ILE A 49 2.64 -10.01 3.27
CA ILE A 49 2.94 -10.50 4.63
C ILE A 49 3.75 -11.81 4.57
N ARG A 50 3.40 -12.74 3.68
CA ARG A 50 4.11 -14.03 3.53
C ARG A 50 5.51 -13.87 2.95
N SER A 51 5.76 -12.82 2.16
CA SER A 51 7.09 -12.53 1.62
C SER A 51 8.13 -12.29 2.73
N LYS A 52 7.69 -11.93 3.95
CA LYS A 52 8.54 -11.60 5.11
C LYS A 52 9.64 -10.59 4.78
N ARG A 53 9.33 -9.68 3.85
CA ARG A 53 10.21 -8.58 3.48
C ARG A 53 10.56 -7.74 4.70
N LYS A 54 11.85 -7.41 4.82
CA LYS A 54 12.42 -6.64 5.93
C LYS A 54 12.78 -5.21 5.55
N ASP A 55 12.61 -4.88 4.28
CA ASP A 55 12.90 -3.57 3.69
C ASP A 55 11.66 -2.66 3.65
N ILE A 56 10.60 -3.05 4.37
CA ILE A 56 9.36 -2.26 4.50
C ILE A 56 9.32 -1.67 5.90
N ASP A 57 9.56 -0.36 6.00
CA ASP A 57 9.50 0.37 7.28
C ASP A 57 8.07 0.76 7.66
N LEU A 58 7.22 1.02 6.65
CA LEU A 58 5.87 1.55 6.83
C LEU A 58 4.90 1.00 5.78
N VAL A 59 3.71 0.61 6.21
CA VAL A 59 2.58 0.25 5.36
C VAL A 59 1.52 1.35 5.44
N VAL A 60 0.99 1.78 4.30
CA VAL A 60 -0.20 2.64 4.25
C VAL A 60 -1.40 1.81 3.82
N ASN A 61 -2.34 1.63 4.74
CA ASN A 61 -3.59 0.92 4.47
C ASN A 61 -4.67 1.91 4.01
N ALA A 62 -4.94 1.90 2.71
CA ALA A 62 -5.96 2.72 2.05
C ALA A 62 -7.22 1.92 1.65
N LEU A 63 -7.44 0.75 2.26
CA LEU A 63 -8.61 -0.07 1.97
C LEU A 63 -9.92 0.54 2.52
N PRO A 64 -11.07 0.18 1.95
CA PRO A 64 -12.39 0.59 2.45
C PRO A 64 -12.57 0.31 3.95
N SER A 65 -13.37 1.14 4.63
CA SER A 65 -13.56 1.11 6.09
C SER A 65 -13.85 -0.27 6.69
N HIS A 66 -14.62 -1.11 5.99
CA HIS A 66 -14.97 -2.46 6.45
C HIS A 66 -13.80 -3.46 6.39
N LEU A 67 -12.82 -3.23 5.51
CA LEU A 67 -11.59 -4.02 5.41
C LEU A 67 -10.45 -3.45 6.25
N LEU A 68 -10.60 -2.22 6.70
CA LEU A 68 -9.55 -1.46 7.35
C LEU A 68 -9.08 -2.11 8.65
N VAL A 69 -10.02 -2.46 9.52
CA VAL A 69 -9.75 -3.13 10.81
C VAL A 69 -9.13 -4.54 10.62
N PRO A 70 -9.73 -5.47 9.86
CA PRO A 70 -9.17 -6.81 9.73
C PRO A 70 -7.77 -6.81 9.08
N VAL A 71 -7.53 -5.96 8.07
CA VAL A 71 -6.24 -5.90 7.40
C VAL A 71 -5.17 -5.26 8.28
N THR A 72 -5.48 -4.17 8.99
CA THR A 72 -4.54 -3.55 9.93
C THR A 72 -4.15 -4.53 11.03
N ARG A 73 -5.11 -5.29 11.58
CA ARG A 73 -4.83 -6.33 12.57
C ARG A 73 -3.84 -7.36 12.04
N ASP A 74 -3.98 -7.79 10.79
CA ASP A 74 -3.12 -8.80 10.20
C ASP A 74 -1.69 -8.24 9.98
N PHE A 75 -1.55 -6.98 9.60
CA PHE A 75 -0.24 -6.28 9.55
C PHE A 75 0.42 -6.12 10.92
N LEU A 76 -0.35 -5.74 11.96
CA LEU A 76 0.17 -5.62 13.32
C LEU A 76 0.65 -6.97 13.86
N ARG A 77 -0.07 -8.07 13.57
CA ARG A 77 0.36 -9.44 13.90
C ARG A 77 1.64 -9.85 13.18
N ALA A 78 1.88 -9.29 12.00
CA ALA A 78 3.13 -9.46 11.25
C ALA A 78 4.26 -8.53 11.71
N LEU A 79 4.05 -7.74 12.79
CA LEU A 79 4.98 -6.75 13.32
C LEU A 79 5.33 -5.63 12.32
N MET A 80 4.38 -5.26 11.46
CA MET A 80 4.52 -4.17 10.50
C MET A 80 3.82 -2.90 11.02
N PHE A 81 4.48 -1.75 10.90
CA PHE A 81 3.85 -0.45 11.20
C PHE A 81 2.86 -0.08 10.11
N CYS A 82 1.64 0.29 10.50
CA CYS A 82 0.55 0.60 9.58
C CYS A 82 -0.05 1.98 9.88
N VAL A 83 -0.08 2.85 8.87
CA VAL A 83 -0.85 4.11 8.91
C VAL A 83 -2.17 3.90 8.19
N ILE A 84 -3.24 4.31 8.85
CA ILE A 84 -4.60 4.24 8.34
C ILE A 84 -4.92 5.57 7.67
N SER A 85 -5.17 5.55 6.36
CA SER A 85 -5.72 6.72 5.69
C SER A 85 -7.24 6.69 5.78
N ARG A 86 -7.85 7.73 6.37
CA ARG A 86 -9.30 7.90 6.32
C ARG A 86 -9.68 8.39 4.92
N TRP A 87 -10.57 7.66 4.27
CA TRP A 87 -11.18 8.10 3.01
C TRP A 87 -11.98 9.39 3.28
N GLN A 88 -11.64 10.47 2.59
CA GLN A 88 -12.45 11.69 2.55
C GLN A 88 -13.23 11.67 1.24
N GLU A 89 -14.55 11.51 1.36
CA GLU A 89 -15.50 11.84 0.30
C GLU A 89 -15.33 13.34 -0.02
N ARG A 90 -14.89 13.68 -1.23
CA ARG A 90 -15.08 14.99 -1.84
C ARG A 90 -15.98 14.84 -3.03
#